data_AF-P84032-F1
#
_entry.id   AF-P84032-F1
#
_cell.length_a   1.000
_cell.length_b   1.000
_cell.length_c   1.000
_cell.angle_alpha   90.00
_cell.angle_beta   90.00
_cell.angle_gamma   90.00
#
_symmetry.space_group_name_H-M   'P 1'
#
loop_
_entity.id
_entity.type
_entity.pdbx_description
1 polymer ?
#
loop_
_entity_poly.entity_id
_entity_poly.type
_entity_poly.pdbx_seq_one_letter_code
_entity_poly.pdbx_strand_id
1 'polypeptide(L)'
;ARPKSDCEKHRESTEKTGTIMKLIPKCKENSDYEELQCYEDSKFCVCYDKKGHAASPISTKVKECGCYLKQKERKDSGRESAIIPQCEEDGKWAKKQLWEFNKSCWCVDEKGEQVGKIHHDCDSLKCE
;
A
#
# COMPACT_ATOMS: atom_id res chain seq x y z
N ALA A 1 -28.61 5.23 -18.09
CA ALA A 1 -27.74 4.58 -17.08
C ALA A 1 -26.31 5.11 -17.24
N ARG A 2 -25.60 5.34 -16.13
CA ARG A 2 -24.17 5.71 -16.14
C ARG A 2 -23.34 4.53 -16.69
N PRO A 3 -22.31 4.76 -17.54
CA PRO A 3 -21.37 3.71 -17.92
C PRO A 3 -20.66 3.15 -16.69
N LYS A 4 -20.47 1.82 -16.62
CA LYS A 4 -19.79 1.18 -15.49
C LYS A 4 -18.33 1.63 -15.41
N SER A 5 -17.86 1.86 -14.19
CA SER A 5 -16.44 2.10 -13.92
C SER A 5 -15.59 0.83 -14.11
N ASP A 6 -14.28 0.98 -14.15
CA ASP A 6 -13.38 -0.17 -14.27
C ASP A 6 -13.45 -1.07 -13.03
N CYS A 7 -13.61 -0.49 -11.84
CA CYS A 7 -13.87 -1.26 -10.62
C CYS A 7 -15.21 -2.01 -10.68
N GLU A 8 -16.29 -1.38 -11.15
CA GLU A 8 -17.61 -2.02 -11.28
C GLU A 8 -17.60 -3.16 -12.30
N LYS A 9 -16.89 -3.02 -13.43
CA LYS A 9 -16.70 -4.09 -14.43
C LYS A 9 -15.89 -5.26 -13.86
N HIS A 10 -14.79 -4.97 -13.17
CA HIS A 10 -13.95 -5.97 -12.53
C HIS A 10 -14.75 -6.75 -11.49
N ARG A 11 -15.51 -6.06 -10.64
CA ARG A 11 -16.43 -6.66 -9.67
C ARG A 11 -17.42 -7.63 -10.30
N GLU A 12 -18.17 -7.17 -11.31
CA GLU A 12 -19.16 -8.01 -12.00
C GLU A 12 -18.51 -9.23 -12.67
N SER A 13 -17.34 -9.04 -13.28
CA SER A 13 -16.59 -10.14 -13.90
C SER A 13 -16.24 -11.20 -12.86
N THR A 14 -15.70 -10.80 -11.70
CA THR A 14 -15.33 -11.73 -10.63
C THR A 14 -16.55 -12.40 -10.00
N GLU A 15 -17.66 -11.69 -9.83
CA GLU A 15 -18.92 -12.25 -9.33
C GLU A 15 -19.46 -13.38 -10.22
N LYS A 16 -19.25 -13.29 -11.55
CA LYS A 16 -19.66 -14.32 -12.51
C LYS A 16 -18.74 -15.54 -12.54
N THR A 17 -17.52 -15.44 -12.00
CA THR A 17 -16.58 -16.56 -11.94
C THR A 17 -16.87 -17.46 -10.73
N GLY A 18 -16.98 -18.78 -10.96
CA GLY A 18 -17.25 -19.78 -9.93
C GLY A 18 -16.05 -20.23 -9.11
N THR A 19 -15.02 -19.40 -8.96
CA THR A 19 -13.76 -19.76 -8.29
C THR A 19 -13.85 -19.61 -6.76
N ILE A 20 -13.25 -20.55 -6.02
CA ILE A 20 -13.12 -20.50 -4.55
C ILE A 20 -12.09 -19.42 -4.16
N MET A 21 -12.30 -18.74 -3.01
CA MET A 21 -11.45 -17.64 -2.53
C MET A 21 -11.31 -16.52 -3.58
N LYS A 22 -12.43 -15.92 -3.98
CA LYS A 22 -12.44 -14.75 -4.86
C LYS A 22 -12.18 -13.47 -4.08
N LEU A 23 -11.46 -12.53 -4.70
CA LEU A 23 -11.39 -11.15 -4.26
C LEU A 23 -12.39 -10.38 -5.13
N ILE A 24 -13.59 -10.12 -4.60
CA ILE A 24 -14.54 -9.21 -5.23
C ILE A 24 -14.12 -7.78 -4.88
N PRO A 25 -13.70 -6.95 -5.86
CA PRO A 25 -13.29 -5.59 -5.56
C PRO A 25 -14.43 -4.75 -4.96
N LYS A 26 -14.13 -4.05 -3.88
CA LYS A 26 -14.95 -2.96 -3.35
C LYS A 26 -14.59 -1.66 -4.05
N CYS A 27 -15.59 -0.88 -4.41
CA CYS A 27 -15.43 0.36 -5.16
C CYS A 27 -15.92 1.54 -4.29
N LYS A 28 -15.14 2.62 -4.26
CA LYS A 28 -15.55 3.90 -3.68
C LYS A 28 -16.60 4.57 -4.58
N GLU A 29 -17.38 5.50 -4.04
CA GLU A 29 -18.42 6.23 -4.80
C GLU A 29 -17.85 7.00 -6.01
N ASN A 30 -16.62 7.48 -5.88
CA ASN A 30 -15.88 8.16 -6.94
C ASN A 30 -15.34 7.21 -8.02
N SER A 31 -15.76 5.94 -8.04
CA SER A 31 -15.35 4.90 -9.00
C SER A 31 -13.94 4.35 -8.85
N ASP A 32 -13.13 4.87 -7.92
CA ASP A 32 -11.85 4.28 -7.56
C ASP A 32 -12.05 2.96 -6.81
N TYR A 33 -11.04 2.10 -6.84
CA TYR A 33 -11.00 0.96 -5.94
C TYR A 33 -10.89 1.43 -4.48
N GLU A 34 -11.56 0.73 -3.56
CA GLU A 34 -11.17 0.81 -2.16
C GLU A 34 -9.72 0.33 -2.02
N GLU A 35 -8.95 0.98 -1.14
CA GLU A 35 -7.52 0.70 -1.05
C GLU A 35 -7.27 -0.69 -0.50
N LEU A 36 -7.95 -1.07 0.59
CA LEU A 36 -7.84 -2.40 1.17
C LEU A 36 -8.86 -3.35 0.55
N GLN A 37 -8.39 -4.30 -0.25
CA GLN A 37 -9.20 -5.36 -0.84
C GLN A 37 -8.95 -6.67 -0.11
N CYS A 38 -10.00 -7.36 0.31
CA CYS A 38 -9.88 -8.63 1.03
C CYS A 38 -10.61 -9.75 0.29
N TYR A 39 -10.04 -10.94 0.38
CA TYR A 39 -10.62 -12.16 -0.17
C TYR A 39 -11.85 -12.57 0.64
N GLU A 40 -12.89 -13.03 -0.05
CA GLU A 40 -14.07 -13.57 0.61
C GLU A 40 -13.72 -14.83 1.43
N ASP A 41 -14.44 -15.01 2.53
CA ASP A 41 -14.30 -16.13 3.48
C ASP A 41 -12.85 -16.37 3.95
N SER A 42 -12.05 -15.31 3.95
CA SER A 42 -10.62 -15.36 4.21
C SER A 42 -10.13 -14.13 4.97
N LYS A 43 -8.95 -14.24 5.57
CA LYS A 43 -8.26 -13.13 6.23
C LYS A 43 -7.23 -12.45 5.33
N PHE A 44 -7.00 -12.98 4.13
CA PHE A 44 -6.05 -12.41 3.18
C PHE A 44 -6.57 -11.09 2.61
N CYS A 45 -5.73 -10.06 2.66
CA CYS A 45 -5.99 -8.76 2.05
C CYS A 45 -4.78 -8.30 1.23
N VAL A 46 -5.03 -7.35 0.35
CA VAL A 46 -4.05 -6.71 -0.54
C VAL A 46 -4.46 -5.25 -0.74
N CYS A 47 -3.48 -4.36 -0.84
CA CYS A 47 -3.72 -2.95 -1.14
C CYS A 47 -3.78 -2.73 -2.65
N TYR A 48 -4.78 -2.01 -3.15
CA TYR A 48 -4.92 -1.62 -4.56
C TYR A 48 -4.71 -0.12 -4.74
N ASP A 49 -3.98 0.26 -5.80
CA ASP A 49 -3.97 1.64 -6.28
C ASP A 49 -5.32 2.03 -6.91
N LYS A 50 -5.48 3.30 -7.28
CA LYS A 50 -6.73 3.80 -7.87
C LYS A 50 -7.11 3.11 -9.19
N LYS A 51 -6.16 2.48 -9.87
CA LYS A 51 -6.35 1.76 -11.13
C LYS A 51 -6.63 0.25 -10.91
N GLY A 52 -6.58 -0.22 -9.66
CA GLY A 52 -6.80 -1.62 -9.30
C GLY A 52 -5.55 -2.49 -9.38
N HIS A 53 -4.35 -1.90 -9.46
CA HIS A 53 -3.12 -2.68 -9.39
C HIS A 53 -2.71 -2.89 -7.93
N ALA A 54 -2.20 -4.09 -7.62
CA ALA A 54 -1.68 -4.40 -6.30
C ALA A 54 -0.48 -3.50 -5.94
N ALA A 55 -0.53 -2.94 -4.73
CA ALA A 55 0.49 -2.11 -4.10
C ALA A 55 1.16 -2.81 -2.91
N SER A 56 0.59 -3.91 -2.41
CA SER A 56 1.15 -4.74 -1.35
C SER A 56 1.19 -6.22 -1.77
N PRO A 57 1.91 -7.07 -1.02
CA PRO A 57 1.68 -8.50 -1.05
C PRO A 57 0.26 -8.86 -0.58
N ILE A 58 -0.22 -10.03 -0.98
CA ILE A 58 -1.42 -10.65 -0.39
C ILE A 58 -1.01 -11.27 0.94
N SER A 59 -1.61 -10.82 2.05
CA SER A 59 -1.24 -11.31 3.38
C SER A 59 -2.40 -11.15 4.37
N THR A 60 -2.41 -11.99 5.40
CA THR A 60 -3.36 -11.85 6.53
C THR A 60 -3.01 -10.69 7.45
N LYS A 61 -1.78 -10.19 7.36
CA LYS A 61 -1.26 -9.10 8.20
C LYS A 61 -1.67 -7.73 7.69
N VAL A 62 -1.87 -7.53 6.39
CA VAL A 62 -2.25 -6.23 5.81
C VAL A 62 -3.55 -5.72 6.42
N LYS A 63 -3.52 -4.50 6.96
CA LYS A 63 -4.65 -3.76 7.55
C LYS A 63 -4.75 -2.32 7.03
N GLU A 64 -3.62 -1.74 6.65
CA GLU A 64 -3.53 -0.37 6.15
C GLU A 64 -2.80 -0.33 4.81
N CYS A 65 -3.06 0.72 4.02
CA CYS A 65 -2.51 0.83 2.66
C CYS A 65 -1.68 2.08 2.42
N GLY A 66 -1.67 3.06 3.33
CA GLY A 66 -0.99 4.34 3.12
C GLY A 66 0.48 4.20 2.75
N CYS A 67 1.26 3.42 3.51
CA CYS A 67 2.67 3.21 3.23
C CYS A 67 2.89 2.44 1.92
N TYR A 68 2.17 1.32 1.71
CA TYR A 68 2.28 0.51 0.48
C TYR A 68 1.94 1.30 -0.79
N LEU A 69 0.89 2.14 -0.75
CA LEU A 69 0.52 3.00 -1.85
C LEU A 69 1.60 4.03 -2.16
N LYS A 70 2.19 4.65 -1.12
CA LYS A 70 3.30 5.58 -1.32
C LYS A 70 4.53 4.87 -1.85
N GLN A 71 4.80 3.66 -1.37
CA GLN A 71 5.90 2.83 -1.85
C GLN A 71 5.75 2.52 -3.34
N LYS A 72 4.55 2.12 -3.78
CA LYS A 72 4.24 1.89 -5.19
C LYS A 72 4.38 3.16 -6.03
N GLU A 73 3.80 4.29 -5.59
CA GLU A 73 3.92 5.58 -6.29
C GLU A 73 5.39 5.96 -6.53
N ARG A 74 6.25 5.80 -5.52
CA ARG A 74 7.68 6.10 -5.62
C ARG A 74 8.41 5.14 -6.56
N LYS A 75 8.12 3.84 -6.47
CA LYS A 75 8.69 2.82 -7.36
C LYS A 75 8.27 3.05 -8.82
N ASP A 76 7.00 3.35 -9.05
CA ASP A 76 6.44 3.59 -10.38
C ASP A 76 6.95 4.90 -11.01
N SER A 77 7.48 5.84 -10.20
CA SER A 77 8.11 7.06 -10.72
C SER A 77 9.41 6.82 -11.50
N GLY A 78 10.03 5.63 -11.36
CA GLY A 78 11.28 5.27 -12.03
C GLY A 78 12.50 6.08 -11.57
N ARG A 79 12.38 6.91 -10.52
CA ARG A 79 13.48 7.72 -9.99
C ARG A 79 14.37 6.86 -9.10
N GLU A 80 15.59 6.60 -9.55
CA GLU A 80 16.58 5.78 -8.81
C GLU A 80 16.91 6.35 -7.42
N SER A 81 17.00 7.68 -7.30
CA SER A 81 17.23 8.35 -6.02
C SER A 81 15.96 8.61 -5.21
N ALA A 82 14.81 8.01 -5.58
CA ALA A 82 13.59 8.17 -4.81
C ALA A 82 13.74 7.62 -3.38
N ILE A 83 13.22 8.36 -2.41
CA ILE A 83 12.96 7.84 -1.07
C ILE A 83 11.78 6.88 -1.20
N ILE A 84 12.07 5.59 -1.18
CA ILE A 84 11.08 4.52 -1.15
C ILE A 84 10.80 4.21 0.32
N PRO A 85 9.58 4.45 0.82
CA PRO A 85 9.30 4.23 2.23
C PRO A 85 9.32 2.75 2.61
N GLN A 86 9.80 2.48 3.81
CA GLN A 86 9.77 1.18 4.46
C GLN A 86 8.44 1.02 5.22
N CYS A 87 7.77 -0.12 4.99
CA CYS A 87 6.46 -0.41 5.57
C CYS A 87 6.56 -1.64 6.47
N GLU A 88 5.79 -1.64 7.55
CA GLU A 88 5.53 -2.82 8.35
C GLU A 88 4.61 -3.79 7.59
N GLU A 89 4.55 -5.05 8.02
CA GLU A 89 3.73 -6.08 7.35
C GLU A 89 2.23 -5.75 7.37
N ASP A 90 1.77 -4.98 8.36
CA ASP A 90 0.38 -4.52 8.44
C ASP A 90 0.07 -3.32 7.54
N GLY A 91 1.08 -2.74 6.90
CA GLY A 91 0.99 -1.61 5.99
C GLY A 91 1.13 -0.24 6.64
N LYS A 92 1.40 -0.20 7.95
CA LYS A 92 1.87 1.01 8.61
C LYS A 92 3.28 1.36 8.18
N TRP A 93 3.66 2.60 8.49
CA TRP A 93 5.02 3.08 8.29
C TRP A 93 5.96 2.45 9.31
N ALA A 94 7.08 1.92 8.84
CA ALA A 94 8.16 1.55 9.75
C ALA A 94 8.67 2.81 10.45
N LYS A 95 8.77 2.79 11.78
CA LYS A 95 9.12 4.00 12.55
C LYS A 95 10.47 4.60 12.15
N LYS A 96 11.41 3.76 11.75
CA LYS A 96 12.69 4.15 11.16
C LYS A 96 12.62 4.01 9.64
N GLN A 97 12.83 5.10 8.93
CA GLN A 97 12.95 5.13 7.48
C GLN A 97 14.42 5.23 7.06
N LEU A 98 14.73 4.73 5.87
CA LEU A 98 16.07 4.77 5.30
C LEU A 98 16.00 5.22 3.85
N TRP A 99 16.84 6.19 3.50
CA TRP A 99 17.09 6.54 2.12
C TRP A 99 18.37 5.85 1.64
N GLU A 100 18.19 4.76 0.91
CA GLU A 100 19.29 3.92 0.42
C GLU A 100 20.31 4.71 -0.40
N PHE A 101 19.84 5.63 -1.25
CA PHE A 101 20.71 6.41 -2.14
C PHE A 101 21.74 7.25 -1.36
N ASN A 102 21.32 7.87 -0.26
CA ASN A 102 22.16 8.77 0.53
C ASN A 102 22.61 8.16 1.88
N LYS A 103 22.27 6.88 2.12
CA LYS A 103 22.55 6.16 3.37
C LYS A 103 22.19 6.98 4.62
N SER A 104 21.02 7.61 4.58
CA SER A 104 20.54 8.49 5.64
C SER A 104 19.20 8.01 6.16
N CYS A 105 18.96 8.10 7.45
CA CYS A 105 17.74 7.61 8.10
C CYS A 105 17.16 8.65 9.04
N TRP A 106 15.87 8.50 9.33
CA TRP A 106 15.14 9.38 10.23
C TRP A 106 13.95 8.61 10.82
N CYS A 107 13.34 9.19 11.84
CA CYS A 107 12.12 8.66 12.42
C CYS A 107 10.90 9.26 11.72
N VAL A 108 9.80 8.51 11.64
CA VAL A 108 8.51 9.00 11.14
C VAL A 108 7.38 8.76 12.11
N ASP A 109 6.35 9.61 12.04
CA ASP A 109 5.10 9.42 12.77
C ASP A 109 4.20 8.35 12.12
N GLU A 110 2.99 8.18 12.65
CA GLU A 110 1.98 7.23 12.13
C GLU A 110 1.48 7.54 10.71
N LYS A 111 1.71 8.75 10.20
CA LYS A 111 1.34 9.18 8.84
C LYS A 111 2.52 9.11 7.87
N GLY A 112 3.71 8.75 8.34
CA GLY A 112 4.94 8.71 7.55
C GLY A 112 5.65 10.05 7.44
N GLU A 113 5.26 11.04 8.25
CA GLU A 113 5.91 12.35 8.29
C GLU A 113 7.19 12.30 9.10
N GLN A 114 8.26 12.92 8.61
CA GLN A 114 9.55 12.94 9.31
C GLN A 114 9.42 13.64 10.67
N VAL A 115 9.85 12.95 11.72
CA VAL A 115 10.03 13.49 13.06
C VAL A 115 11.49 13.41 13.46
N GLY A 116 11.99 14.49 14.07
CA GLY A 116 13.38 14.59 14.47
C GLY A 116 14.36 14.80 13.32
N LYS A 117 15.63 14.51 13.59
CA LYS A 117 16.75 14.80 12.70
C LYS A 117 17.02 13.64 11.75
N ILE A 118 17.72 13.94 10.66
CA ILE A 118 18.33 12.93 9.79
C ILE A 118 19.65 12.49 10.43
N HIS A 119 19.91 11.19 10.39
CA HIS A 119 21.13 10.53 10.86
C HIS A 119 21.82 9.84 9.67
N HIS A 120 23.16 9.76 9.74
CA HIS A 120 23.99 8.99 8.80
C HIS A 120 24.52 7.69 9.40
N ASP A 121 24.39 7.54 10.73
CA ASP A 121 24.53 6.27 11.43
C ASP A 121 23.14 5.76 11.82
N CYS A 122 22.66 4.77 11.08
CA CYS A 122 21.30 4.23 11.20
C CYS A 122 21.18 3.09 12.19
N ASP A 123 22.29 2.55 12.64
CA ASP A 123 22.32 1.51 13.66
C ASP A 123 22.09 2.14 15.05
N SER A 124 22.60 3.34 15.25
CA SER A 124 22.41 4.11 16.49
C SER A 124 21.04 4.81 16.60
N LEU A 125 20.29 4.91 15.50
CA LEU A 125 18.99 5.60 15.49
C LEU A 125 17.89 4.71 16.08
N LYS A 126 17.28 5.20 17.18
CA LYS A 126 16.09 4.62 17.81
C LYS A 126 14.89 5.54 17.57
N CYS A 127 13.80 4.96 17.10
CA CYS A 127 12.52 5.64 16.89
C CYS A 127 11.48 5.03 17.81
N GLU A 128 10.69 5.88 18.46
CA GLU A 128 9.62 5.49 19.40
C GLU A 128 8.25 5.52 18.72
#